data_AF-A0AA39U9Z2-F1
#
_entry.id   AF-A0AA39U9Z2-F1
#
_cell.length_a   1.000
_cell.length_b   1.000
_cell.length_c   1.000
_cell.angle_alpha   90.00
_cell.angle_beta   90.00
_cell.angle_gamma   90.00
#
_symmetry.space_group_name_H-M   'P 1'
#
loop_
_entity.id
_entity.type
_entity.pdbx_description
1 polymer ?
#
loop_
_entity_poly.entity_id
_entity_poly.type
_entity_poly.pdbx_seq_one_letter_code
_entity_poly.pdbx_strand_id
1 'polypeptide(L)'
;MSRWGLVSPEERPVQATDKVSTLAQFRAIDYGMERCEIHVRFPINTTTAALSGRPFILSVNRLESRIPIDTKKLSYASKPGLASTISQIRVDPMRANEEVHWWQWFDCPWDELFTFELACFDVERLGDGGDDCRVEWWQNREGKDPRSTTTMQADISMCVRYC
;
A
#
# COMPACT_ATOMS: atom_id res chain seq x y z
N MET A 1 -21.57 2.94 11.39
CA MET A 1 -21.18 3.17 9.98
C MET A 1 -20.07 2.19 9.63
N SER A 2 -20.37 1.18 8.82
CA SER A 2 -19.36 0.29 8.21
C SER A 2 -18.66 1.07 7.10
N ARG A 3 -17.35 1.24 7.20
CA ARG A 3 -16.54 1.90 6.16
C ARG A 3 -16.11 0.82 5.17
N TRP A 4 -16.65 0.86 3.97
CA TRP A 4 -16.30 -0.03 2.87
C TRP A 4 -14.95 0.40 2.30
N GLY A 5 -14.09 -0.54 1.91
CA GLY A 5 -12.85 -0.25 1.18
C GLY A 5 -11.53 -0.27 1.95
N LEU A 6 -11.48 -0.78 3.18
CA LEU A 6 -10.21 -1.05 3.90
C LEU A 6 -9.69 -2.46 3.61
N VAL A 7 -8.38 -2.66 3.67
CA VAL A 7 -7.77 -3.99 3.57
C VAL A 7 -8.08 -4.76 4.85
N SER A 8 -8.79 -5.87 4.70
CA SER A 8 -9.02 -6.84 5.78
C SER A 8 -7.87 -7.85 5.79
N PRO A 9 -7.28 -8.19 6.94
CA PRO A 9 -7.68 -7.82 8.31
C PRO A 9 -7.04 -6.50 8.78
N GLU A 10 -7.84 -5.62 9.42
CA GLU A 10 -7.37 -4.39 10.10
C GLU A 10 -6.33 -4.67 11.21
N GLU A 11 -6.19 -5.94 11.61
CA GLU A 11 -5.27 -6.45 12.64
C GLU A 11 -3.85 -6.74 12.13
N ARG A 12 -3.53 -6.43 10.86
CA ARG A 12 -2.18 -6.62 10.31
C ARG A 12 -1.58 -5.29 9.89
N PRO A 13 -0.30 -5.05 10.23
CA PRO A 13 0.38 -3.87 9.72
C PRO A 13 0.61 -4.03 8.22
N VAL A 14 0.46 -2.94 7.48
CA VAL A 14 0.97 -2.84 6.12
C VAL A 14 2.47 -2.63 6.22
N GLN A 15 3.23 -3.49 5.58
CA GLN A 15 4.69 -3.46 5.61
C GLN A 15 5.26 -3.64 4.20
N ALA A 16 6.16 -2.76 3.81
CA ALA A 16 7.01 -2.96 2.64
C ALA A 16 8.46 -2.73 3.04
N THR A 17 9.30 -3.73 2.79
CA THR A 17 10.76 -3.66 2.91
C THR A 17 11.42 -4.20 1.64
N ASP A 18 12.74 -4.22 1.60
CA ASP A 18 13.57 -4.94 0.63
C ASP A 18 13.14 -6.42 0.41
N LYS A 19 12.74 -7.10 1.48
CA LYS A 19 12.41 -8.52 1.53
C LYS A 19 10.92 -8.79 1.70
N VAL A 20 10.11 -7.79 2.02
CA VAL A 20 8.68 -7.98 2.32
C VAL A 20 7.85 -7.03 1.45
N SER A 21 6.84 -7.55 0.77
CA SER A 21 5.84 -6.76 0.06
C SER A 21 4.45 -7.03 0.64
N THR A 22 3.60 -6.02 0.70
CA THR A 22 2.20 -6.19 1.12
C THR A 22 1.30 -6.37 -0.09
N LEU A 23 0.44 -7.38 -0.07
CA LEU A 23 -0.61 -7.57 -1.07
C LEU A 23 -1.97 -7.17 -0.49
N ALA A 24 -2.66 -6.27 -1.18
CA ALA A 24 -3.99 -5.79 -0.84
C ALA A 24 -4.98 -6.24 -1.91
N GLN A 25 -6.02 -6.98 -1.52
CA GLN A 25 -7.09 -7.40 -2.41
C GLN A 25 -8.38 -6.63 -2.13
N PHE A 26 -8.96 -6.05 -3.17
CA PHE A 26 -10.23 -5.33 -3.10
C PHE A 26 -11.20 -5.87 -4.14
N ARG A 27 -12.45 -6.08 -3.73
CA ARG A 27 -13.53 -6.43 -4.67
C ARG A 27 -14.34 -5.18 -4.95
N ALA A 28 -14.49 -4.83 -6.22
CA ALA A 28 -15.34 -3.72 -6.63
C ALA A 28 -16.81 -4.14 -6.49
N ILE A 29 -17.50 -3.57 -5.50
CA ILE A 29 -18.92 -3.81 -5.24
C ILE A 29 -19.62 -2.46 -5.30
N ASP A 30 -19.75 -1.86 -6.48
CA ASP A 30 -20.72 -0.77 -6.71
C ASP A 30 -21.37 -0.74 -8.11
N TYR A 31 -22.71 -0.80 -8.16
CA TYR A 31 -23.45 -1.01 -9.41
C TYR A 31 -23.61 0.32 -10.15
N GLY A 32 -23.18 0.36 -11.41
CA GLY A 32 -23.27 1.57 -12.25
C GLY A 32 -22.17 2.60 -11.99
N MET A 33 -21.10 2.21 -11.28
CA MET A 33 -19.93 3.05 -11.09
C MET A 33 -18.69 2.27 -11.54
N GLU A 34 -18.21 2.60 -12.73
CA GLU A 34 -17.09 1.89 -13.37
C GLU A 34 -15.75 2.58 -13.12
N ARG A 35 -15.70 3.52 -12.16
CA ARG A 35 -14.50 4.30 -11.84
C ARG A 35 -14.17 4.18 -10.37
N CYS A 36 -13.03 3.54 -10.08
CA CYS A 36 -12.51 3.37 -8.75
C CYS A 36 -11.30 4.28 -8.52
N GLU A 37 -11.06 4.59 -7.26
CA GLU A 37 -9.88 5.32 -6.78
C GLU A 37 -9.16 4.45 -5.76
N ILE A 38 -7.85 4.29 -5.93
CA ILE A 38 -6.98 3.70 -4.89
C ILE A 38 -6.26 4.82 -4.18
N HIS A 39 -6.25 4.77 -2.85
CA HIS A 39 -5.58 5.70 -1.97
C HIS A 39 -4.51 4.98 -1.17
N VAL A 40 -3.34 5.60 -1.05
CA VAL A 40 -2.26 5.18 -0.16
C VAL A 40 -1.89 6.39 0.69
N ARG A 41 -2.19 6.32 1.98
CA ARG A 41 -1.96 7.34 2.98
C ARG A 41 -1.08 6.80 4.09
N PHE A 42 0.03 7.44 4.39
CA PHE A 42 0.87 7.10 5.55
C PHE A 42 1.76 8.28 5.95
N PRO A 43 2.08 8.43 7.25
CA PRO A 43 2.97 9.48 7.69
C PRO A 43 4.44 9.10 7.42
N ILE A 44 5.29 10.07 7.07
CA ILE A 44 6.70 9.80 6.72
C ILE A 44 7.50 9.35 7.95
N ASN A 45 7.11 9.78 9.15
CA ASN A 45 7.75 9.39 10.41
C ASN A 45 7.68 7.88 10.73
N THR A 46 6.77 7.12 10.12
CA THR A 46 6.71 5.65 10.26
C THR A 46 7.57 4.91 9.22
N THR A 47 8.33 5.66 8.42
CA THR A 47 9.24 5.10 7.41
C THR A 47 10.69 5.19 7.85
N THR A 48 11.54 4.32 7.33
CA THR A 48 12.99 4.42 7.54
C THR A 48 13.59 5.68 6.92
N ALA A 49 12.96 6.33 5.92
CA ALA A 49 13.44 7.62 5.42
C ALA A 49 13.57 8.65 6.55
N ALA A 50 12.62 8.68 7.48
CA ALA A 50 12.69 9.58 8.64
C ALA A 50 13.85 9.24 9.60
N LEU A 51 14.29 7.98 9.65
CA LEU A 51 15.36 7.51 10.54
C LEU A 51 16.75 7.57 9.89
N SER A 52 16.84 7.27 8.60
CA SER A 52 18.09 7.18 7.86
C SER A 52 18.46 8.44 7.10
N GLY A 53 17.50 9.35 6.90
CA GLY A 53 17.72 10.59 6.16
C GLY A 53 17.92 10.37 4.66
N ARG A 54 17.56 9.19 4.11
CA ARG A 54 17.69 8.87 2.68
C ARG A 54 16.33 8.74 2.02
N PRO A 55 16.11 9.36 0.84
CA PRO A 55 14.88 9.17 0.09
C PRO A 55 14.83 7.77 -0.53
N PHE A 56 13.63 7.20 -0.60
CA PHE A 56 13.37 5.94 -1.29
C PHE A 56 12.13 6.03 -2.17
N ILE A 57 11.94 5.01 -3.02
CA ILE A 57 10.78 4.92 -3.91
C ILE A 57 9.96 3.70 -3.50
N LEU A 58 8.68 3.94 -3.26
CA LEU A 58 7.68 2.92 -3.00
C LEU A 58 6.88 2.68 -4.28
N SER A 59 6.80 1.44 -4.73
CA SER A 59 6.02 1.06 -5.91
C SER A 59 4.64 0.55 -5.51
N VAL A 60 3.63 1.02 -6.24
CA VAL A 60 2.28 0.47 -6.22
C VAL A 60 2.07 -0.26 -7.53
N ASN A 61 1.93 -1.58 -7.45
CA ASN A 61 1.84 -2.47 -8.59
C ASN A 61 0.46 -3.15 -8.63
N ARG A 62 -0.12 -3.31 -9.82
CA ARG A 62 -1.27 -4.20 -10.05
C ARG A 62 -0.75 -5.59 -10.35
N LEU A 63 -1.32 -6.60 -9.70
CA LEU A 63 -1.00 -8.00 -9.97
C LEU A 63 -2.12 -8.70 -10.75
N GLU A 64 -1.75 -9.71 -11.53
CA GLU A 64 -2.66 -10.57 -12.29
C GLU A 64 -3.32 -11.62 -11.38
N SER A 65 -4.19 -11.17 -10.48
CA SER A 65 -4.97 -12.06 -9.63
C SER A 65 -6.44 -11.67 -9.61
N ARG A 66 -7.26 -12.52 -10.24
CA ARG A 66 -8.72 -12.40 -10.28
C ARG A 66 -9.43 -13.30 -9.27
N ILE A 67 -8.67 -14.05 -8.48
CA ILE A 67 -9.17 -14.95 -7.43
C ILE A 67 -8.59 -14.56 -6.06
N PRO A 68 -9.31 -14.85 -4.96
CA PRO A 68 -8.77 -14.64 -3.63
C PRO A 68 -7.44 -15.39 -3.45
N ILE A 69 -6.43 -14.72 -2.93
CA ILE A 69 -5.10 -15.30 -2.72
C ILE A 69 -5.15 -16.32 -1.58
N ASP A 70 -4.59 -17.50 -1.82
CA ASP A 70 -4.35 -18.49 -0.77
C ASP A 70 -3.16 -18.07 0.08
N THR A 71 -3.45 -17.42 1.21
CA THR A 71 -2.45 -16.92 2.17
C THR A 71 -1.55 -18.02 2.75
N LYS A 72 -1.94 -19.30 2.69
CA LYS A 72 -1.11 -20.41 3.21
C LYS A 72 -0.03 -20.86 2.23
N LYS A 73 -0.21 -20.58 0.94
CA LYS A 73 0.71 -20.96 -0.14
C LYS A 73 1.45 -19.76 -0.72
N LEU A 74 1.17 -18.56 -0.22
CA LEU A 74 1.75 -17.32 -0.72
C LEU A 74 3.24 -17.21 -0.33
N SER A 75 4.08 -17.03 -1.33
CA SER A 75 5.52 -16.81 -1.24
C SER A 75 5.96 -15.95 -2.44
N TYR A 76 7.20 -15.46 -2.46
CA TYR A 76 7.71 -14.73 -3.63
C TYR A 76 7.65 -15.54 -4.93
N ALA A 77 7.80 -16.86 -4.86
CA ALA A 77 7.73 -17.74 -6.03
C ALA A 77 6.30 -18.02 -6.49
N SER A 78 5.32 -17.90 -5.59
CA SER A 78 3.90 -18.20 -5.84
C SER A 78 3.00 -16.96 -5.84
N LYS A 79 3.60 -15.76 -5.76
CA LYS A 79 2.85 -14.51 -5.85
C LYS A 79 2.31 -14.34 -7.28
N PRO A 80 1.12 -13.73 -7.43
CA PRO A 80 0.61 -13.46 -8.77
C PRO A 80 1.55 -12.58 -9.59
N GLY A 81 1.57 -12.77 -10.91
CA GLY A 81 2.43 -12.03 -11.81
C GLY A 81 2.15 -10.52 -11.79
N LEU A 82 3.16 -9.71 -12.09
CA LEU A 82 3.01 -8.27 -12.25
C LEU A 82 2.18 -7.97 -13.51
N ALA A 83 1.00 -7.36 -13.34
CA ALA A 83 0.18 -6.91 -14.47
C ALA A 83 0.66 -5.55 -14.99
N SER A 84 0.86 -4.60 -14.08
CA SER A 84 1.35 -3.25 -14.40
C SER A 84 1.85 -2.51 -13.16
N THR A 85 2.79 -1.58 -13.33
CA THR A 85 3.12 -0.62 -12.27
C THR A 85 2.18 0.58 -12.39
N ILE A 86 1.46 0.86 -11.31
CA ILE A 86 0.48 1.95 -11.25
C ILE A 86 1.20 3.25 -10.93
N SER A 87 2.07 3.22 -9.93
CA SER A 87 2.79 4.42 -9.47
C SER A 87 4.09 4.10 -8.75
N GLN A 88 4.95 5.11 -8.71
CA GLN A 88 6.19 5.16 -7.95
C GLN A 88 6.14 6.40 -7.06
N ILE A 89 5.93 6.19 -5.77
CA ILE A 89 5.81 7.21 -4.74
C ILE A 89 7.21 7.48 -4.18
N ARG A 90 7.74 8.68 -4.39
CA ARG A 90 9.01 9.11 -3.80
C ARG A 90 8.77 9.58 -2.37
N VAL A 91 9.38 8.92 -1.40
CA VAL A 91 9.34 9.31 0.01
C VAL A 91 10.60 10.09 0.33
N ASP A 92 10.45 11.36 0.72
CA ASP A 92 11.57 12.26 1.01
C ASP A 92 11.72 12.48 2.53
N PRO A 93 12.92 12.25 3.10
CA PRO A 93 13.20 12.42 4.52
C PRO A 93 13.03 13.87 5.01
N MET A 94 13.20 14.88 4.14
CA MET A 94 13.07 16.30 4.53
C MET A 94 11.63 16.67 4.90
N ARG A 95 10.66 15.83 4.53
CA ARG A 95 9.24 15.98 4.81
C ARG A 95 8.78 15.08 5.95
N ALA A 96 9.65 14.75 6.91
CA ALA A 96 9.36 13.80 7.99
C ALA A 96 8.08 14.11 8.81
N ASN A 97 7.65 15.38 8.86
CA ASN A 97 6.43 15.82 9.54
C ASN A 97 5.18 15.86 8.63
N GLU A 98 5.32 15.52 7.34
CA GLU A 98 4.22 15.48 6.39
C GLU A 98 3.68 14.05 6.24
N GLU A 99 2.42 13.97 5.80
CA GLU A 99 1.80 12.74 5.35
C GLU A 99 1.98 12.55 3.85
N VAL A 100 2.28 11.33 3.43
CA VAL A 100 2.14 10.94 2.04
C VAL A 100 0.68 10.62 1.81
N HIS A 101 0.03 11.36 0.91
CA HIS A 101 -1.28 11.00 0.37
C HIS A 101 -1.19 10.90 -1.15
N TRP A 102 -1.14 9.66 -1.64
CA TRP A 102 -1.18 9.36 -3.07
C TRP A 102 -2.51 8.71 -3.42
N TRP A 103 -3.04 9.02 -4.61
CA TRP A 103 -4.23 8.38 -5.15
C TRP A 103 -4.23 8.35 -6.67
N GLN A 104 -4.97 7.40 -7.25
CA GLN A 104 -5.17 7.30 -8.70
C GLN A 104 -6.51 6.66 -9.04
N TRP A 105 -7.14 7.16 -10.11
CA TRP A 105 -8.34 6.59 -10.69
C TRP A 105 -8.02 5.48 -11.70
N PHE A 106 -8.89 4.47 -11.77
CA PHE A 106 -8.85 3.41 -12.77
C PHE A 106 -10.25 2.85 -13.02
N ASP A 107 -10.43 2.20 -14.17
CA ASP A 107 -11.70 1.58 -14.51
C ASP A 107 -11.87 0.26 -13.73
N CYS A 108 -13.01 0.11 -13.07
CA CYS A 108 -13.32 -1.05 -12.25
C CYS A 108 -14.71 -1.63 -12.56
N PRO A 109 -14.78 -2.74 -13.32
CA PRO A 109 -16.03 -3.45 -13.53
C PRO A 109 -16.64 -3.95 -12.21
N TRP A 110 -17.97 -3.99 -12.17
CA TRP A 110 -18.70 -4.59 -11.05
C TRP A 110 -18.24 -6.04 -10.83
N ASP A 111 -18.07 -6.39 -9.57
CA ASP A 111 -17.68 -7.72 -9.10
C ASP A 111 -16.27 -8.18 -9.49
N GLU A 112 -15.42 -7.27 -9.99
CA GLU A 112 -14.03 -7.60 -10.27
C GLU A 112 -13.16 -7.51 -9.01
N LEU A 113 -12.24 -8.47 -8.89
CA LEU A 113 -11.22 -8.50 -7.83
C LEU A 113 -9.93 -7.85 -8.33
N PHE A 114 -9.49 -6.83 -7.61
CA PHE A 114 -8.25 -6.13 -7.83
C PHE A 114 -7.24 -6.54 -6.78
N THR A 115 -6.02 -6.83 -7.21
CA THR A 115 -4.90 -7.15 -6.32
C THR A 115 -3.80 -6.13 -6.56
N PHE A 116 -3.44 -5.42 -5.51
CA PHE A 116 -2.35 -4.45 -5.51
C PHE A 116 -1.21 -4.95 -4.63
N GLU A 117 0.01 -4.68 -5.07
CA GLU A 117 1.22 -4.91 -4.31
C GLU A 117 1.84 -3.57 -3.97
N LEU A 118 2.15 -3.41 -2.69
CA LEU A 118 3.00 -2.35 -2.18
C LEU A 118 4.38 -2.94 -1.91
N ALA A 119 5.37 -2.49 -2.66
CA ALA A 119 6.73 -2.99 -2.56
C ALA A 119 7.73 -1.85 -2.63
N CYS A 120 8.82 -1.98 -1.90
CA CYS A 120 9.99 -1.16 -2.12
C CYS A 120 10.45 -1.34 -3.57
N PHE A 121 10.62 -0.23 -4.29
CA PHE A 121 11.12 -0.31 -5.64
C PHE A 121 12.61 -0.69 -5.56
N ASP A 122 12.92 -1.89 -6.02
CA ASP A 122 14.27 -2.41 -5.98
C ASP A 122 15.13 -1.67 -7.01
N VAL A 123 16.10 -0.92 -6.51
CA VAL A 123 17.12 -0.28 -7.33
C VAL A 123 18.45 -1.00 -7.13
N GLU A 124 18.52 -2.29 -7.47
CA GLU A 124 19.80 -2.98 -7.76
C GLU A 124 20.70 -2.24 -8.80
N ARG A 125 20.31 -1.05 -9.30
CA ARG A 125 21.04 -0.22 -10.28
C ARG A 125 21.37 1.22 -9.84
N LEU A 126 21.23 1.58 -8.56
CA LEU A 126 21.73 2.87 -8.02
C LEU A 126 22.86 2.63 -7.02
N GLY A 127 23.80 1.74 -7.36
CA GLY A 127 25.22 1.92 -7.07
C GLY A 127 25.72 2.10 -5.63
N ASP A 128 24.91 1.92 -4.59
CA ASP A 128 25.39 1.91 -3.21
C ASP A 128 24.44 1.09 -2.32
N GLY A 129 25.01 0.24 -1.45
CA GLY A 129 24.34 -0.87 -0.76
C GLY A 129 22.96 -0.52 -0.18
N GLY A 130 21.94 -1.17 -0.75
CA GLY A 130 20.56 -1.12 -0.27
C GLY A 130 20.38 -1.91 1.02
N ASP A 131 19.74 -1.28 2.00
CA ASP A 131 19.15 -1.93 3.18
C ASP A 131 18.25 -0.93 3.96
N ASP A 132 17.56 -0.02 3.26
CA ASP A 132 16.95 1.14 3.93
C ASP A 132 15.58 1.57 3.40
N CYS A 133 15.00 0.83 2.47
CA CYS A 133 13.59 1.00 2.13
C CYS A 133 12.75 0.16 3.09
N ARG A 134 12.07 0.83 4.02
CA ARG A 134 11.08 0.21 4.90
C ARG A 134 9.99 1.22 5.25
N VAL A 135 8.76 0.79 5.05
CA VAL A 135 7.56 1.50 5.49
C VAL A 135 6.67 0.50 6.23
N GLU A 136 6.19 0.90 7.40
CA GLU A 136 5.31 0.08 8.22
C GLU A 136 4.26 0.97 8.87
N TRP A 137 2.99 0.61 8.77
CA TRP A 137 1.92 1.28 9.49
C TRP A 137 0.76 0.35 9.80
N TRP A 138 -0.06 0.72 10.77
CA TRP A 138 -1.27 0.00 11.14
C TRP A 138 -2.49 0.63 10.48
N GLN A 139 -3.33 -0.19 9.84
CA GLN A 139 -4.62 0.25 9.32
C GLN A 139 -5.69 0.16 10.41
N ASN A 140 -5.51 0.87 11.52
CA ASN A 140 -6.43 0.77 12.63
C ASN A 140 -7.41 1.95 12.68
N ARG A 141 -8.65 1.59 13.03
CA ARG A 141 -9.83 2.45 13.00
C ARG A 141 -9.80 3.64 13.99
N GLU A 142 -8.87 3.63 14.94
CA GLU A 142 -8.67 4.68 15.95
C GLU A 142 -7.38 5.49 15.76
N GLY A 143 -6.59 5.21 14.71
CA GLY A 143 -5.33 5.92 14.45
C GLY A 143 -4.27 5.73 15.54
N LYS A 144 -4.39 4.70 16.38
CA LYS A 144 -3.43 4.38 17.44
C LYS A 144 -2.57 3.21 17.01
N ASP A 145 -1.31 3.43 16.65
CA ASP A 145 -0.36 2.33 16.79
C ASP A 145 -0.50 1.82 18.25
N PRO A 146 -0.68 0.51 18.51
CA PRO A 146 -0.70 -0.01 19.87
C PRO A 146 0.55 0.38 20.69
N ARG A 147 1.59 0.92 20.04
CA ARG A 147 2.82 1.45 20.62
C ARG A 147 2.98 2.99 20.60
N SER A 148 2.13 3.76 19.91
CA SER A 148 2.29 5.22 19.77
C SER A 148 1.02 6.02 20.11
N THR A 149 1.21 7.12 20.84
CA THR A 149 0.17 8.07 21.28
C THR A 149 -0.21 9.13 20.23
N THR A 150 0.37 9.10 19.03
CA THR A 150 0.13 10.12 17.99
C THR A 150 -0.88 9.60 16.97
N THR A 151 -2.04 10.26 16.87
CA THR A 151 -3.09 9.95 15.90
C THR A 151 -2.73 10.51 14.53
N MET A 152 -2.12 9.71 13.66
CA MET A 152 -1.93 10.02 12.24
C MET A 152 -2.69 9.00 11.40
N GLN A 153 -3.42 9.47 10.38
CA GLN A 153 -4.26 8.61 9.55
C GLN A 153 -3.38 7.90 8.51
N ALA A 154 -3.36 6.56 8.54
CA ALA A 154 -2.57 5.75 7.63
C ALA A 154 -3.41 4.57 7.12
N ASP A 155 -3.62 4.50 5.80
CA ASP A 155 -4.49 3.51 5.16
C ASP A 155 -4.11 3.27 3.70
N ILE A 156 -4.33 2.04 3.24
CA ILE A 156 -4.50 1.72 1.83
C ILE A 156 -5.96 1.33 1.61
N SER A 157 -6.64 2.07 0.73
CA SER A 157 -8.09 1.94 0.53
C SER A 157 -8.49 2.08 -0.93
N MET A 158 -9.64 1.49 -1.28
CA MET A 158 -10.23 1.57 -2.63
C MET A 158 -11.69 2.00 -2.53
N CYS A 159 -12.06 3.08 -3.21
CA CYS A 159 -13.41 3.62 -3.23
C CYS A 159 -13.94 3.77 -4.66
N VAL A 160 -15.26 3.83 -4.83
CA VAL A 160 -15.94 3.96 -6.15
C VAL A 160 -16.57 5.35 -6.36
N ARG A 161 -16.38 6.29 -5.42
CA ARG A 161 -16.92 7.65 -5.54
C ARG A 161 -16.10 8.72 -4.81
N TYR A 162 -15.74 8.48 -3.54
CA TYR A 162 -14.93 9.39 -2.70
C TYR A 162 -14.26 8.62 -1.55
N CYS A 163 -12.93 8.76 -1.41
CA CYS A 163 -12.16 8.54 -0.17
C CYS A 163 -11.58 9.89 0.36
#